data_AF-A0A016QRX4-F1
#
_entry.id   AF-A0A016QRX4-F1
#
_cell.length_a   1.000
_cell.length_b   1.000
_cell.length_c   1.000
_cell.angle_alpha   90.00
_cell.angle_beta   90.00
_cell.angle_gamma   90.00
#
_symmetry.space_group_name_H-M   'P 1'
#
loop_
_entity.id
_entity.type
_entity.pdbx_description
1 polymer ?
#
loop_
_entity_poly.entity_id
_entity_poly.type
_entity_poly.pdbx_seq_one_letter_code
_entity_poly.pdbx_strand_id
1 'polypeptide(L)'
;MTGSDPQPGFPAATPARGKAYTGEGVTVYFDAPRCIHVANCVRGLPHVFRPKERPWVQAGNAPAEQIAAVVRTCPTGALHYVLEGGPAEVPDQPTTITPVTDGPLNIRGDLVIRTPDGEVREVRAALCRCGASGNKPFCDGTHAKIGWKSGGEAPRSQRGDGHPEAGQRADGARESGET
;
A
#
# COMPACT_ATOMS: atom_id res chain seq x y z
N MET A 1 -13.69 -32.10 -14.47
CA MET A 1 -12.34 -32.18 -13.86
C MET A 1 -11.71 -30.80 -13.96
N THR A 2 -12.01 -29.90 -13.03
CA THR A 2 -11.29 -28.62 -12.88
C THR A 2 -10.57 -28.70 -11.54
N GLY A 3 -9.47 -29.44 -11.51
CA GLY A 3 -8.56 -29.38 -10.38
C GLY A 3 -8.03 -27.96 -10.31
N SER A 4 -8.47 -27.20 -9.32
CA SER A 4 -7.67 -26.07 -8.85
C SER A 4 -6.43 -26.70 -8.24
N ASP A 5 -5.36 -26.79 -9.02
CA ASP A 5 -4.05 -27.03 -8.46
C ASP A 5 -3.82 -25.96 -7.39
N PRO A 6 -3.57 -26.34 -6.12
CA PRO A 6 -3.18 -25.38 -5.12
C PRO A 6 -1.91 -24.72 -5.62
N GLN A 7 -1.97 -23.40 -5.87
CA GLN A 7 -0.79 -22.61 -6.17
C GLN A 7 0.24 -22.93 -5.08
N PRO A 8 1.45 -23.38 -5.45
CA PRO A 8 2.48 -23.71 -4.47
C PRO A 8 2.66 -22.49 -3.58
N GLY A 9 2.31 -22.64 -2.30
CA GLY A 9 2.34 -21.58 -1.33
C GLY A 9 3.68 -20.86 -1.41
N PHE A 10 3.63 -19.53 -1.47
CA PHE A 10 4.84 -18.72 -1.46
C PHE A 10 5.75 -19.21 -0.32
N PRO A 11 6.97 -19.67 -0.61
CA PRO A 11 7.90 -19.97 0.47
C PRO A 11 8.03 -18.71 1.33
N ALA A 12 8.04 -18.93 2.65
CA ALA A 12 8.04 -17.91 3.68
C ALA A 12 8.88 -16.68 3.27
N ALA A 13 8.26 -15.51 3.43
CA ALA A 13 8.79 -14.16 3.33
C ALA A 13 10.25 -14.08 2.84
N THR A 14 10.44 -13.49 1.65
CA THR A 14 11.77 -13.00 1.25
C THR A 14 12.37 -12.24 2.43
N PRO A 15 13.61 -12.54 2.85
CA PRO A 15 14.15 -12.02 4.10
C PRO A 15 13.99 -10.51 4.10
N ALA A 16 13.18 -10.04 5.03
CA ALA A 16 12.81 -8.64 5.11
C ALA A 16 14.09 -7.80 5.23
N ARG A 17 14.34 -6.97 4.21
CA ARG A 17 15.58 -6.21 4.11
C ARG A 17 15.59 -5.06 5.11
N GLY A 18 16.79 -4.67 5.54
CA GLY A 18 17.00 -3.51 6.40
C GLY A 18 17.20 -3.84 7.87
N LYS A 19 17.11 -2.82 8.73
CA LYS A 19 17.40 -2.94 10.16
C LYS A 19 16.22 -3.58 10.89
N ALA A 20 16.50 -4.62 11.67
CA ALA A 20 15.52 -5.32 12.49
C ALA A 20 15.29 -4.63 13.85
N TYR A 21 14.04 -4.67 14.31
CA TYR A 21 13.58 -4.20 15.61
C TYR A 21 12.63 -5.27 16.17
N THR A 22 13.11 -6.03 17.15
CA THR A 22 12.38 -7.16 17.72
C THR A 22 11.65 -6.75 18.99
N GLY A 23 10.38 -7.14 19.08
CA GLY A 23 9.55 -7.08 20.27
C GLY A 23 8.93 -8.45 20.54
N GLU A 24 8.02 -8.51 21.50
CA GLU A 24 7.29 -9.74 21.82
C GLU A 24 6.37 -10.14 20.65
N GLY A 25 6.58 -11.32 20.06
CA GLY A 25 5.77 -11.88 18.98
C GLY A 25 5.92 -11.21 17.60
N VAL A 26 6.77 -10.19 17.45
CA VAL A 26 6.99 -9.50 16.16
C VAL A 26 8.41 -8.99 15.99
N THR A 27 8.95 -9.11 14.78
CA THR A 27 10.13 -8.36 14.33
C THR A 27 9.75 -7.43 13.19
N VAL A 28 10.02 -6.14 13.35
CA VAL A 28 9.84 -5.11 12.31
C VAL A 28 11.17 -4.86 11.61
N TYR A 29 11.17 -4.86 10.28
CA TYR A 29 12.33 -4.54 9.45
C TYR A 29 12.14 -3.20 8.77
N PHE A 30 13.19 -2.39 8.75
CA PHE A 30 13.19 -1.06 8.14
C PHE A 30 14.31 -0.88 7.10
N ASP A 31 13.92 -0.76 5.84
CA ASP A 31 14.75 -0.43 4.69
C ASP A 31 14.71 1.09 4.45
N ALA A 32 15.65 1.81 5.08
CA ALA A 32 15.67 3.27 5.07
C ALA A 32 15.74 3.90 3.65
N PRO A 33 16.57 3.41 2.71
CA PRO A 33 16.59 3.88 1.32
C PRO A 33 15.25 3.84 0.57
N ARG A 34 14.29 2.99 1.00
CA ARG A 34 12.96 2.89 0.38
C ARG A 34 11.91 3.79 1.05
N CYS A 35 12.25 4.45 2.15
CA CYS A 35 11.30 5.26 2.91
C CYS A 35 11.20 6.66 2.30
N ILE A 36 10.03 7.01 1.76
CA ILE A 36 9.73 8.36 1.26
C ILE A 36 8.99 9.23 2.30
N HIS A 37 8.98 8.79 3.56
CA HIS A 37 8.44 9.54 4.71
C HIS A 37 6.94 9.94 4.60
N VAL A 38 6.09 9.10 4.01
CA VAL A 38 4.61 9.33 3.99
C VAL A 38 3.97 9.35 5.39
N ALA A 39 4.69 8.88 6.42
CA ALA A 39 4.33 8.91 7.83
C ALA A 39 3.11 8.08 8.28
N ASN A 40 2.65 7.13 7.46
CA ASN A 40 1.57 6.21 7.85
C ASN A 40 1.89 5.45 9.15
N CYS A 41 3.13 4.97 9.31
CA CYS A 41 3.56 4.27 10.51
C CYS A 41 3.50 5.15 11.78
N VAL A 42 4.06 6.36 11.70
CA VAL A 42 4.08 7.32 12.82
C VAL A 42 2.67 7.76 13.19
N ARG A 43 1.78 7.98 12.22
CA ARG A 43 0.38 8.33 12.50
C ARG A 43 -0.42 7.15 13.05
N GLY A 44 -0.13 5.92 12.61
CA GLY A 44 -0.84 4.72 13.04
C GLY A 44 -0.49 4.27 14.46
N LEU A 45 0.79 4.27 14.83
CA LEU A 45 1.26 3.91 16.18
C LEU A 45 2.38 4.85 16.62
N PRO A 46 2.08 6.08 17.06
CA PRO A 46 3.09 7.08 17.44
C PRO A 46 3.92 6.71 18.68
N HIS A 47 3.47 5.74 19.47
CA HIS A 47 4.22 5.20 20.62
C HIS A 47 5.14 4.02 20.22
N VAL A 48 4.97 3.45 19.03
CA VAL A 48 5.86 2.44 18.44
C VAL A 48 6.87 3.10 17.50
N PHE A 49 6.42 3.96 16.58
CA PHE A 49 7.27 4.61 15.58
C PHE A 49 7.58 6.05 16.00
N ARG A 50 8.75 6.24 16.64
CA ARG A 50 9.21 7.47 17.31
C ARG A 50 10.45 8.04 16.61
N PRO A 51 10.31 8.87 15.55
CA PRO A 51 11.44 9.30 14.68
C PRO A 51 12.60 10.00 15.40
N LYS A 52 12.31 10.65 16.53
CA LYS A 52 13.27 11.39 17.34
C LYS A 52 14.07 10.52 18.32
N GLU A 53 13.75 9.23 18.41
CA GLU A 53 14.35 8.30 19.37
C GLU A 53 15.32 7.31 18.73
N ARG A 54 16.10 6.66 19.59
CA ARG A 54 17.07 5.63 19.24
C ARG A 54 16.97 4.50 20.29
N PRO A 55 16.43 3.32 19.93
CA PRO A 55 15.84 2.97 18.63
C PRO A 55 14.58 3.81 18.32
N TRP A 56 14.27 4.00 17.03
CA TRP A 56 13.08 4.76 16.64
C TRP A 56 11.84 3.87 16.50
N VAL A 57 12.01 2.55 16.34
CA VAL A 57 10.92 1.56 16.37
C VAL A 57 10.97 0.85 17.72
N GLN A 58 9.93 1.03 18.52
CA GLN A 58 9.72 0.44 19.83
C GLN A 58 8.77 -0.76 19.69
N ALA A 59 9.28 -1.86 19.11
CA ALA A 59 8.45 -3.01 18.73
C ALA A 59 7.79 -3.75 19.92
N GLY A 60 8.17 -3.45 21.16
CA GLY A 60 7.52 -3.96 22.37
C GLY A 60 6.36 -3.08 22.90
N ASN A 61 6.09 -1.93 22.28
CA ASN A 61 5.13 -0.96 22.82
C ASN A 61 3.68 -1.18 22.36
N ALA A 62 3.40 -2.21 21.56
CA ALA A 62 2.05 -2.56 21.14
C ALA A 62 1.96 -4.06 20.81
N PRO A 63 0.75 -4.65 20.81
CA PRO A 63 0.57 -6.04 20.39
C PRO A 63 1.09 -6.28 18.96
N ALA A 64 1.72 -7.44 18.74
CA ALA A 64 2.31 -7.86 17.47
C ALA A 64 1.41 -7.62 16.26
N GLU A 65 0.13 -7.96 16.37
CA GLU A 65 -0.86 -7.79 15.30
C GLU A 65 -1.19 -6.33 14.98
N GLN A 66 -1.18 -5.44 15.99
CA GLN A 66 -1.39 -4.00 15.76
C GLN A 66 -0.20 -3.40 15.03
N ILE A 67 1.02 -3.81 15.42
CA ILE A 67 2.25 -3.38 14.74
C ILE A 67 2.23 -3.86 13.29
N ALA A 68 1.94 -5.14 13.06
CA ALA A 68 1.80 -5.71 11.72
C ALA A 68 0.77 -4.94 10.87
N ALA A 69 -0.42 -4.66 11.44
CA ALA A 69 -1.46 -3.89 10.75
C ALA A 69 -0.98 -2.51 10.30
N VAL A 70 -0.26 -1.78 11.15
CA VAL A 70 0.30 -0.47 10.78
C VAL A 70 1.46 -0.58 9.80
N VAL A 71 2.33 -1.60 9.92
CA VAL A 71 3.40 -1.84 8.94
C VAL A 71 2.83 -2.07 7.54
N ARG A 72 1.73 -2.83 7.40
CA ARG A 72 1.05 -3.07 6.12
C ARG A 72 0.59 -1.79 5.42
N THR A 73 0.42 -0.68 6.14
CA THR A 73 0.04 0.62 5.58
C THR A 73 1.20 1.37 4.90
N CYS A 74 2.45 0.92 5.07
CA CYS A 74 3.62 1.52 4.42
C CYS A 74 3.58 1.28 2.90
N PRO A 75 3.31 2.28 2.05
CA PRO A 75 3.08 2.03 0.62
C PRO A 75 4.35 1.62 -0.14
N THR A 76 5.53 1.91 0.40
CA THR A 76 6.80 1.73 -0.33
C THR A 76 7.45 0.37 -0.11
N GLY A 77 6.97 -0.41 0.86
CA GLY A 77 7.68 -1.60 1.37
C GLY A 77 8.98 -1.24 2.10
N ALA A 78 9.10 -0.02 2.62
CA ALA A 78 10.21 0.33 3.52
C ALA A 78 10.09 -0.32 4.89
N LEU A 79 8.88 -0.71 5.28
CA LEU A 79 8.61 -1.46 6.49
C LEU A 79 8.01 -2.82 6.15
N HIS A 80 8.56 -3.84 6.80
CA HIS A 80 8.10 -5.22 6.80
C HIS A 80 8.00 -5.76 8.21
N TYR A 81 7.25 -6.84 8.39
CA TYR A 81 7.19 -7.54 9.67
C TYR A 81 7.28 -9.06 9.49
N VAL A 82 7.74 -9.72 10.54
CA VAL A 82 7.62 -11.17 10.73
C VAL A 82 6.96 -11.39 12.08
N LEU A 83 5.86 -12.16 12.09
CA LEU A 83 5.19 -12.60 13.31
C LEU A 83 5.75 -13.94 13.76
N GLU A 84 5.90 -14.11 15.07
CA GLU A 84 6.27 -15.41 15.65
C GLU A 84 5.08 -16.38 15.54
N GLY A 85 5.25 -17.47 14.79
CA GLY A 85 4.18 -18.45 14.54
C GLY A 85 2.98 -17.93 13.73
N GLY A 86 3.02 -16.67 13.27
CA GLY A 86 1.95 -16.02 12.52
C GLY A 86 2.15 -16.06 11.00
N PRO A 87 1.13 -15.64 10.23
CA PRO A 87 1.22 -15.61 8.77
C PRO A 87 2.24 -14.55 8.30
N ALA A 88 2.92 -14.87 7.20
CA ALA A 88 3.71 -13.90 6.45
C ALA A 88 2.80 -12.81 5.82
N GLU A 89 3.41 -11.74 5.33
CA GLU A 89 2.69 -10.76 4.52
C GLU A 89 2.12 -11.42 3.26
N VAL A 90 0.81 -11.29 3.07
CA VAL A 90 0.10 -11.84 1.91
C VAL A 90 0.02 -10.76 0.82
N PRO A 91 0.43 -11.05 -0.43
CA PRO A 91 0.27 -10.12 -1.54
C PRO A 91 -1.21 -9.83 -1.86
N ASP A 92 -1.52 -8.57 -2.17
CA ASP A 92 -2.87 -8.18 -2.63
C ASP A 92 -3.20 -8.82 -3.99
N GLN A 93 -4.44 -9.26 -4.18
CA GLN A 93 -4.91 -9.81 -5.47
C GLN A 93 -6.25 -9.16 -5.86
N PRO A 94 -6.40 -8.64 -7.10
CA PRO A 94 -5.37 -8.60 -8.14
C PRO A 94 -4.24 -7.61 -7.80
N THR A 95 -3.09 -7.75 -8.44
CA THR A 95 -2.03 -6.74 -8.38
C THR A 95 -2.56 -5.39 -8.88
N THR A 96 -2.42 -4.34 -8.06
CA THR A 96 -2.84 -2.97 -8.39
C THR A 96 -1.64 -2.05 -8.56
N ILE A 97 -1.74 -1.14 -9.53
CA ILE A 97 -0.75 -0.09 -9.79
C ILE A 97 -1.48 1.25 -9.77
N THR A 98 -1.11 2.14 -8.85
CA THR A 98 -1.72 3.45 -8.68
C THR A 98 -0.67 4.55 -8.84
N PRO A 99 -0.79 5.43 -9.85
CA PRO A 99 0.05 6.62 -9.94
C PRO A 99 -0.33 7.61 -8.84
N VAL A 100 0.64 7.99 -8.01
CA VAL A 100 0.50 9.10 -7.07
C VAL A 100 0.71 10.39 -7.83
N THR A 101 -0.21 11.36 -7.73
CA THR A 101 -0.06 12.70 -8.33
C THR A 101 1.30 13.29 -7.98
N ASP A 102 2.05 13.73 -9.00
CA ASP A 102 3.41 14.26 -8.85
C ASP A 102 4.41 13.34 -8.12
N GLY A 103 4.09 12.05 -8.03
CA GLY A 103 4.81 11.07 -7.22
C GLY A 103 5.02 9.71 -7.90
N PRO A 104 5.37 8.68 -7.10
CA PRO A 104 5.72 7.35 -7.62
C PRO A 104 4.53 6.59 -8.20
N LEU A 105 4.83 5.44 -8.80
CA LEU A 105 3.85 4.37 -8.99
C LEU A 105 3.82 3.50 -7.73
N ASN A 106 2.71 3.54 -6.99
CA ASN A 106 2.49 2.60 -5.89
C ASN A 106 1.97 1.29 -6.47
N ILE A 107 2.64 0.19 -6.16
CA ILE A 107 2.29 -1.15 -6.61
C ILE A 107 1.99 -1.99 -5.37
N ARG A 108 0.90 -2.76 -5.41
CA ARG A 108 0.52 -3.73 -4.40
C ARG A 108 0.14 -5.03 -5.08
N GLY A 109 0.75 -6.14 -4.68
CA GLY A 109 0.48 -7.47 -5.24
C GLY A 109 1.70 -8.37 -5.18
N ASP A 110 1.69 -9.48 -5.93
CA ASP A 110 2.83 -10.38 -6.00
C ASP A 110 3.88 -9.84 -6.99
N LEU A 111 4.99 -9.30 -6.45
CA LEU A 111 5.98 -8.56 -7.24
C LEU A 111 7.33 -9.27 -7.28
N VAL A 112 7.90 -9.28 -8.49
CA VAL A 112 9.31 -9.60 -8.73
C VAL A 112 9.97 -8.39 -9.38
N ILE A 113 10.87 -7.73 -8.64
CA ILE A 113 11.58 -6.52 -9.06
C ILE A 113 13.04 -6.89 -9.33
N ARG A 114 13.46 -6.84 -10.59
CA ARG A 114 14.84 -7.12 -10.99
C ARG A 114 15.66 -5.84 -10.88
N THR A 115 16.72 -5.89 -10.09
CA THR A 115 17.68 -4.78 -9.88
C THR A 115 19.08 -5.22 -10.30
N PRO A 116 20.03 -4.29 -10.51
CA PRO A 116 21.44 -4.65 -10.72
C PRO A 116 22.03 -5.53 -9.60
N ASP A 117 21.55 -5.35 -8.37
CA ASP A 117 21.98 -6.11 -7.19
C ASP A 117 21.27 -7.47 -7.04
N GLY A 118 20.36 -7.79 -7.98
CA GLY A 118 19.63 -9.06 -8.01
C GLY A 118 18.11 -8.90 -7.99
N GLU A 119 17.42 -10.02 -7.89
CA GLU A 119 15.97 -10.11 -7.86
C GLU A 119 15.44 -9.84 -6.43
N VAL A 120 14.38 -9.05 -6.36
CA VAL A 120 13.66 -8.71 -5.13
C VAL A 120 12.23 -9.17 -5.25
N ARG A 121 11.78 -10.01 -4.33
CA ARG A 121 10.38 -10.36 -4.16
C ARG A 121 9.73 -9.46 -3.14
N GLU A 122 8.52 -9.01 -3.43
CA GLU A 122 7.88 -7.93 -2.70
C GLU A 122 6.35 -8.00 -2.77
N VAL A 123 5.65 -7.55 -1.73
CA VAL A 123 4.18 -7.45 -1.69
C VAL A 123 3.67 -6.04 -1.99
N ARG A 124 4.54 -5.04 -1.85
CA ARG A 124 4.27 -3.64 -2.21
C ARG A 124 5.53 -2.83 -2.46
N ALA A 125 5.50 -1.94 -3.43
CA ALA A 125 6.63 -1.06 -3.74
C ALA A 125 6.15 0.30 -4.24
N ALA A 126 6.98 1.33 -4.03
CA ALA A 126 6.86 2.60 -4.72
C ALA A 126 7.98 2.70 -5.76
N LEU A 127 7.63 2.68 -7.04
CA LEU A 127 8.61 2.77 -8.13
C LEU A 127 8.76 4.20 -8.62
N CYS A 128 9.99 4.55 -9.00
CA CYS A 128 10.33 5.87 -9.50
C CYS A 128 9.64 6.15 -10.83
N ARG A 129 8.87 7.24 -10.88
CA ARG A 129 8.21 7.73 -12.09
C ARG A 129 8.86 9.00 -12.66
N CYS A 130 9.55 9.78 -11.83
CA CYS A 130 10.16 11.07 -12.22
C CYS A 130 11.51 10.96 -12.94
N GLY A 131 12.11 9.76 -13.02
CA GLY A 131 13.43 9.54 -13.61
C GLY A 131 14.64 9.93 -12.73
N ALA A 132 14.43 10.69 -11.64
CA ALA A 132 15.53 11.27 -10.87
C ALA A 132 15.94 10.50 -9.60
N SER A 133 15.29 9.38 -9.26
CA SER A 133 15.65 8.61 -8.05
C SER A 133 17.11 8.16 -8.08
N GLY A 134 17.82 8.28 -6.96
CA GLY A 134 19.14 7.68 -6.74
C GLY A 134 19.08 6.19 -6.36
N ASN A 135 17.89 5.69 -6.01
CA ASN A 135 17.66 4.30 -5.59
C ASN A 135 16.80 3.53 -6.61
N LYS A 136 17.11 3.65 -7.91
CA LYS A 136 16.31 3.02 -8.97
C LYS A 136 16.31 1.48 -8.82
N PRO A 137 15.18 0.80 -9.09
CA PRO A 137 13.92 1.33 -9.66
C PRO A 137 12.97 1.96 -8.63
N PHE A 138 13.33 1.95 -7.34
CA PHE A 138 12.49 2.47 -6.27
C PHE A 138 12.45 4.00 -6.25
N CYS A 139 11.38 4.54 -5.69
CA CYS A 139 11.26 5.95 -5.38
C CYS A 139 11.97 6.26 -4.05
N ASP A 140 12.81 7.29 -4.05
CA ASP A 140 13.55 7.81 -2.89
C ASP A 140 13.04 9.18 -2.42
N GLY A 141 11.91 9.63 -2.96
CA GLY A 141 11.32 10.95 -2.68
C GLY A 141 11.91 12.10 -3.49
N THR A 142 12.87 11.87 -4.40
CA THR A 142 13.51 12.94 -5.19
C THR A 142 12.51 13.75 -6.04
N HIS A 143 11.40 13.14 -6.49
CA HIS A 143 10.33 13.83 -7.23
C HIS A 143 9.83 15.10 -6.53
N ALA A 144 9.68 15.08 -5.21
CA ALA A 144 9.23 16.23 -4.43
C ALA A 144 10.30 17.33 -4.37
N LYS A 145 11.57 16.94 -4.25
CA LYS A 145 12.71 17.87 -4.18
C LYS A 145 12.91 18.64 -5.48
N ILE A 146 12.69 17.99 -6.61
CA ILE A 146 12.86 18.60 -7.95
C ILE A 146 11.56 19.22 -8.49
N GLY A 147 10.46 19.17 -7.73
CA GLY A 147 9.17 19.70 -8.15
C GLY A 147 8.60 19.00 -9.39
N TRP A 148 8.88 17.71 -9.59
CA TRP A 148 8.43 16.97 -10.77
C TRP A 148 6.91 16.95 -10.86
N LYS A 149 6.38 17.18 -12.07
CA LYS A 149 4.94 17.17 -12.34
C LYS A 149 4.59 16.05 -13.29
N SER A 150 3.53 15.31 -12.99
CA SER A 150 3.16 14.15 -13.80
C SER A 150 2.52 14.48 -15.16
N GLY A 151 2.23 15.75 -15.43
CA GLY A 151 1.77 16.21 -16.75
C GLY A 151 0.41 15.67 -17.21
N GLY A 152 -0.35 14.99 -16.34
CA GLY A 152 -1.67 14.44 -16.66
C GLY A 152 -2.52 14.26 -15.41
N GLU A 153 -3.75 14.78 -15.46
CA GLU A 153 -4.78 14.58 -14.44
C GLU A 153 -5.19 13.10 -14.47
N ALA A 154 -5.01 12.38 -13.35
CA ALA A 154 -5.61 11.06 -13.22
C ALA A 154 -7.13 11.21 -13.38
N PRO A 155 -7.83 10.31 -14.11
CA PRO A 155 -9.28 10.41 -14.22
C PRO A 155 -9.87 10.44 -12.82
N ARG A 156 -10.63 11.50 -12.53
CA ARG A 156 -11.41 11.62 -11.29
C ARG A 156 -12.27 10.37 -11.23
N SER A 157 -12.04 9.51 -10.24
CA SER A 157 -12.92 8.37 -9.96
C SER A 157 -14.34 8.92 -9.93
N GLN A 158 -15.19 8.48 -10.87
CA GLN A 158 -16.62 8.74 -10.79
C GLN A 158 -17.11 8.07 -9.51
N ARG A 159 -17.20 8.83 -8.43
CA ARG A 159 -18.11 8.50 -7.34
C ARG A 159 -19.49 8.57 -7.97
N GLY A 160 -20.14 7.42 -8.06
CA GLY A 160 -21.50 7.30 -8.51
C GLY A 160 -22.40 8.01 -7.50
N ASP A 161 -22.80 9.22 -7.83
CA ASP A 161 -23.71 10.00 -7.04
C ASP A 161 -25.08 9.97 -7.75
N GLY A 162 -26.00 9.19 -7.17
CA GLY A 162 -27.43 9.50 -7.20
C GLY A 162 -28.23 8.96 -8.39
N HIS A 163 -28.74 7.74 -8.23
CA HIS A 163 -30.04 7.37 -8.80
C HIS A 163 -31.14 8.18 -8.07
N PRO A 164 -32.00 8.95 -8.75
CA PRO A 164 -33.26 9.36 -8.16
C PRO A 164 -34.31 8.29 -8.47
N GLU A 165 -34.73 7.57 -7.43
CA GLU A 165 -36.02 6.89 -7.40
C GLU A 165 -37.12 7.94 -7.58
N ALA A 166 -37.87 7.86 -8.68
CA ALA A 166 -39.16 8.53 -8.79
C ALA A 166 -40.26 7.49 -8.55
N GLY A 167 -40.78 7.52 -7.32
CA GLY A 167 -41.82 6.63 -6.83
C GLY A 167 -43.16 6.80 -7.53
N GLN A 168 -43.90 5.70 -7.49
CA GLN A 168 -45.30 5.54 -7.85
C GLN A 168 -46.20 6.47 -7.03
N ARG A 169 -47.16 7.14 -7.69
CA ARG A 169 -48.48 7.44 -7.11
C ARG A 169 -49.57 7.26 -8.16
N ALA A 170 -50.68 6.71 -7.67
CA ALA A 170 -51.83 6.17 -8.38
C ALA A 170 -52.89 7.23 -8.75
N ASP A 171 -53.77 6.81 -9.66
CA ASP A 171 -55.22 7.06 -9.79
C ASP A 171 -55.78 8.49 -9.69
N GLY A 172 -56.57 8.87 -10.70
CA GLY A 172 -57.57 9.93 -10.59
C GLY A 172 -58.13 10.39 -11.94
N ALA A 173 -59.44 10.23 -12.11
CA ALA A 173 -60.20 10.33 -13.35
C ALA A 173 -60.72 11.74 -13.73
N ARG A 174 -61.41 11.77 -14.90
CA ARG A 174 -62.39 12.76 -15.46
C ARG A 174 -61.78 13.91 -16.25
N GLU A 175 -62.38 14.49 -17.29
CA GLU A 175 -63.42 14.22 -18.32
C GLU A 175 -63.45 15.53 -19.18
N SER A 176 -64.24 15.57 -20.26
CA SER A 176 -64.47 16.69 -21.22
C SER A 176 -63.38 16.86 -22.30
N GLY A 177 -63.66 17.03 -23.59
CA GLY A 177 -64.89 17.30 -24.34
C GLY A 177 -64.50 18.01 -25.65
N GLU A 178 -65.22 17.73 -26.74
CA GLU A 178 -65.24 18.41 -28.06
C GLU A 178 -63.98 18.28 -28.96
N THR A 179 -64.07 17.92 -30.24
CA THR A 179 -65.12 18.14 -31.27
C THR A 179 -65.14 17.00 -32.29
#